data_AF-A0A1P9WX16-F1
#
_entry.id   AF-A0A1P9WX16-F1
#
_cell.length_a   1.000
_cell.length_b   1.000
_cell.length_c   1.000
_cell.angle_alpha   90.00
_cell.angle_beta   90.00
_cell.angle_gamma   90.00
#
_symmetry.space_group_name_H-M   'P 1'
#
loop_
_entity.id
_entity.type
_entity.pdbx_description
1 polymer ?
#
loop_
_entity_poly.entity_id
_entity_poly.type
_entity_poly.pdbx_seq_one_letter_code
_entity_poly.pdbx_strand_id
1 'polypeptide(L)'
;MRQLALTLNFSLLIFHSITAQRLQQPVEVIRDQWGVNHIYAKNEHDLFWAQGYQAAQDRLFQLEIWRRQATGTVAELLGPQEVKRDVGTRLFRFRGNLNKELLHYHPRGPQIVRAFVEGINAYIAEILKTPENLPFEFRVLDMKPGFWTPDVVISRHQGLLGNVRDELNYGRLVKLIGPEKLRELSWFHPTTKPTEPDLTLHVNGDQLFQPILDLYEAFRLPLKFQGQATKADEDEAAFMGTPNRPGPSLTPSPSPKTGRGESHPGTLHPLPFWERGRG
;
A
#
# COMPACT_ATOMS: atom_id res chain seq x y z
N MET A 1 -33.10 -28.11 -48.47
CA MET A 1 -31.71 -28.02 -47.98
C MET A 1 -31.14 -26.72 -48.50
N ARG A 2 -30.63 -25.72 -47.77
CA ARG A 2 -30.31 -25.49 -46.35
C ARG A 2 -30.57 -23.99 -46.11
N GLN A 3 -31.28 -23.63 -45.04
CA GLN A 3 -31.32 -22.24 -44.57
C GLN A 3 -29.96 -21.94 -43.92
N LEU A 4 -29.21 -20.98 -44.48
CA LEU A 4 -28.08 -20.37 -43.78
C LEU A 4 -28.64 -19.39 -42.75
N ALA A 5 -28.71 -19.83 -41.50
CA ALA A 5 -28.88 -18.93 -40.37
C ALA A 5 -27.57 -18.15 -40.18
N LEU A 6 -27.55 -16.91 -40.64
CA LEU A 6 -26.48 -15.96 -40.34
C LEU A 6 -26.74 -15.43 -38.92
N THR A 7 -26.20 -16.10 -37.90
CA THR A 7 -26.19 -15.59 -36.53
C THR A 7 -25.24 -14.40 -36.46
N LEU A 8 -25.80 -13.20 -36.63
CA LEU A 8 -25.11 -11.94 -36.34
C LEU A 8 -25.00 -11.83 -34.81
N ASN A 9 -23.85 -12.20 -34.25
CA ASN A 9 -23.51 -11.91 -32.86
C ASN A 9 -23.32 -10.39 -32.72
N PHE A 10 -24.40 -9.68 -32.38
CA PHE A 10 -24.37 -8.27 -32.05
C PHE A 10 -23.74 -8.13 -30.66
N SER A 11 -22.41 -8.01 -30.60
CA SER A 11 -21.74 -7.55 -29.39
C SER A 11 -22.12 -6.08 -29.22
N LEU A 12 -22.97 -5.79 -28.23
CA LEU A 12 -23.49 -4.46 -27.95
C LEU A 12 -22.35 -3.58 -27.42
N LEU A 13 -21.64 -2.90 -28.32
CA LEU A 13 -20.69 -1.84 -27.96
C LEU A 13 -21.51 -0.65 -27.45
N ILE A 14 -21.67 -0.54 -26.14
CA ILE A 14 -22.27 0.64 -25.51
C ILE A 14 -21.21 1.74 -25.55
N PHE A 15 -21.40 2.70 -26.45
CA PHE A 15 -20.62 3.93 -26.46
C PHE A 15 -21.19 4.90 -25.42
N HIS A 16 -20.45 5.13 -24.34
CA HIS A 16 -20.71 6.24 -23.41
C HIS A 16 -19.79 7.41 -23.74
N SER A 17 -20.36 8.60 -23.95
CA SER A 17 -19.61 9.84 -24.12
C SER A 17 -19.70 10.67 -22.86
N ILE A 18 -18.55 11.05 -22.32
CA ILE A 18 -18.44 11.92 -21.14
C ILE A 18 -17.71 13.17 -21.57
N THR A 19 -18.30 14.34 -21.32
CA THR A 19 -17.63 15.62 -21.58
C THR A 19 -16.89 16.05 -20.34
N ALA A 20 -15.57 16.01 -20.40
CA ALA A 20 -14.70 16.48 -19.32
C ALA A 20 -14.10 17.84 -19.71
N GLN A 21 -14.36 18.88 -18.93
CA GLN A 21 -13.96 20.26 -19.21
C GLN A 21 -12.43 20.48 -19.24
N ARG A 22 -11.63 19.47 -18.87
CA ARG A 22 -10.17 19.54 -18.74
C ARG A 22 -9.40 18.73 -19.79
N LEU A 23 -10.08 17.98 -20.66
CA LEU A 23 -9.42 17.28 -21.77
C LEU A 23 -9.07 18.25 -22.89
N GLN A 24 -7.86 18.15 -23.41
CA GLN A 24 -7.38 18.98 -24.51
C GLN A 24 -7.76 18.39 -25.88
N GLN A 25 -7.84 17.07 -25.95
CA GLN A 25 -8.21 16.28 -27.12
C GLN A 25 -9.12 15.11 -26.72
N PRO A 26 -9.87 14.52 -27.66
CA PRO A 26 -10.63 13.30 -27.40
C PRO A 26 -9.74 12.16 -26.89
N VAL A 27 -10.24 11.43 -25.90
CA VAL A 27 -9.65 10.20 -25.37
C VAL A 27 -10.62 9.05 -25.60
N GLU A 28 -10.10 7.92 -26.07
CA GLU A 28 -10.86 6.69 -26.21
C GLU A 28 -10.47 5.72 -25.09
N VAL A 29 -11.47 5.12 -24.45
CA VAL A 29 -11.28 4.08 -23.43
C VAL A 29 -12.05 2.85 -23.85
N ILE A 30 -11.34 1.76 -24.08
CA ILE A 30 -11.93 0.46 -24.41
C ILE A 30 -11.81 -0.42 -23.18
N ARG A 31 -12.95 -0.86 -22.64
CA ARG A 31 -12.97 -1.82 -21.53
C ARG A 31 -13.10 -3.22 -22.09
N ASP A 32 -12.13 -4.08 -21.79
CA ASP A 32 -12.17 -5.47 -22.26
C ASP A 32 -13.12 -6.34 -21.42
N GLN A 33 -13.25 -7.60 -21.82
CA GLN A 33 -14.12 -8.59 -21.17
C GLN A 33 -13.75 -8.90 -19.71
N TRP A 34 -12.52 -8.57 -19.28
CA TRP A 34 -12.05 -8.73 -17.91
C TRP A 34 -12.20 -7.44 -17.10
N GLY A 35 -12.77 -6.40 -17.71
CA GLY A 35 -12.98 -5.11 -17.10
C GLY A 35 -11.72 -4.25 -17.03
N VAL A 36 -10.68 -4.56 -17.81
CA VAL A 36 -9.43 -3.77 -17.89
C VAL A 36 -9.60 -2.66 -18.92
N ASN A 37 -9.19 -1.44 -18.53
CA ASN A 37 -9.30 -0.25 -19.37
C ASN A 37 -8.04 -0.09 -20.24
N HIS A 38 -8.24 -0.05 -21.56
CA HIS A 38 -7.23 0.29 -22.57
C HIS A 38 -7.47 1.73 -23.02
N ILE A 39 -6.53 2.64 -22.71
CA ILE A 39 -6.70 4.09 -22.87
C ILE A 39 -5.85 4.58 -24.04
N TYR A 40 -6.48 5.24 -25.01
CA TYR A 40 -5.85 5.85 -26.18
C TYR A 40 -6.05 7.36 -26.15
N ALA A 41 -4.94 8.12 -26.08
CA ALA A 41 -4.95 9.58 -26.02
C ALA A 41 -3.89 10.18 -26.94
N LYS A 42 -4.09 11.43 -27.38
CA LYS A 42 -3.17 12.15 -28.28
C LYS A 42 -2.07 12.93 -27.56
N ASN A 43 -2.14 13.03 -26.23
CA ASN A 43 -1.14 13.69 -25.40
C ASN A 43 -1.11 13.03 -24.00
N GLU A 44 -0.01 13.26 -23.28
CA GLU A 44 0.20 12.63 -21.98
C GLU A 44 -0.72 13.14 -20.88
N HIS A 45 -1.06 14.44 -20.90
CA HIS A 45 -1.95 15.01 -19.91
C HIS A 45 -3.29 14.27 -19.92
N ASP A 46 -3.91 14.16 -21.10
CA ASP A 46 -5.20 13.51 -21.28
C ASP A 46 -5.13 12.00 -20.99
N LEU A 47 -4.00 11.35 -21.30
CA LEU A 47 -3.75 9.94 -20.96
C LEU A 47 -3.80 9.71 -19.44
N PHE A 48 -3.01 10.46 -18.68
CA PHE A 48 -2.93 10.29 -17.23
C PHE A 48 -4.19 10.80 -16.52
N TRP A 49 -4.82 11.84 -17.05
CA TRP A 49 -6.14 12.28 -16.60
C TRP A 49 -7.18 11.16 -16.73
N ALA A 50 -7.28 10.53 -17.91
CA ALA A 50 -8.22 9.44 -18.12
C ALA A 50 -7.90 8.23 -17.26
N GLN A 51 -6.60 7.93 -17.05
CA GLN A 51 -6.16 6.88 -16.14
C GLN A 51 -6.66 7.12 -14.70
N GLY A 52 -6.54 8.35 -14.20
CA GLY A 52 -7.04 8.71 -12.87
C GLY A 52 -8.56 8.62 -12.75
N TYR A 53 -9.28 9.10 -13.77
CA TYR A 53 -10.74 9.04 -13.83
C TYR A 53 -11.23 7.58 -13.79
N GLN A 54 -10.67 6.72 -14.65
CA GLN A 54 -11.03 5.30 -14.73
C GLN A 54 -10.66 4.54 -13.45
N ALA A 55 -9.50 4.84 -12.85
CA ALA A 55 -9.11 4.25 -11.58
C ALA A 55 -10.12 4.60 -10.46
N ALA A 56 -10.60 5.84 -10.43
CA ALA A 56 -11.61 6.26 -9.47
C ALA A 56 -12.98 5.62 -9.74
N GLN A 57 -13.37 5.49 -11.01
CA GLN A 57 -14.59 4.80 -11.41
C GLN A 57 -14.61 3.34 -10.92
N ASP A 58 -13.50 2.63 -11.05
CA ASP A 58 -13.43 1.21 -10.71
C ASP A 58 -13.15 0.94 -9.23
N ARG A 59 -12.43 1.84 -8.53
CA ARG A 59 -11.82 1.57 -7.22
C ARG A 59 -12.06 2.68 -6.20
N LEU A 60 -13.15 3.44 -6.31
CA LEU A 60 -13.41 4.62 -5.49
C LEU A 60 -13.23 4.39 -3.98
N PHE A 61 -13.80 3.31 -3.43
CA PHE A 61 -13.68 2.99 -2.01
C PHE A 61 -12.23 2.72 -1.61
N GLN A 62 -11.51 1.91 -2.39
CA GLN A 62 -10.09 1.62 -2.17
C GLN A 62 -9.25 2.90 -2.20
N LEU A 63 -9.51 3.81 -3.15
CA LEU A 63 -8.83 5.10 -3.22
C LEU A 63 -9.14 5.97 -2.00
N GLU A 64 -10.37 5.99 -1.50
CA GLU A 64 -10.70 6.74 -0.29
C GLU A 64 -9.97 6.21 0.94
N ILE A 65 -9.88 4.89 1.12
CA ILE A 65 -9.13 4.28 2.21
C ILE A 65 -7.63 4.63 2.11
N TRP A 66 -7.03 4.54 0.92
CA TRP A 66 -5.64 4.94 0.70
C TRP A 66 -5.41 6.43 0.97
N ARG A 67 -6.35 7.30 0.58
CA ARG A 67 -6.30 8.74 0.89
C ARG A 67 -6.29 8.97 2.40
N ARG A 68 -7.14 8.26 3.16
CA ARG A 68 -7.17 8.37 4.64
C ARG A 68 -5.88 7.86 5.27
N GLN A 69 -5.36 6.73 4.82
CA GLN A 69 -4.08 6.18 5.28
C GLN A 69 -2.90 7.11 4.97
N ALA A 70 -2.94 7.80 3.83
CA ALA A 70 -1.89 8.74 3.42
C ALA A 70 -1.95 10.09 4.15
N THR A 71 -3.16 10.57 4.47
CA THR A 71 -3.37 11.87 5.13
C THR A 71 -3.41 11.80 6.66
N GLY A 72 -3.58 10.58 7.20
CA GLY A 72 -3.76 10.33 8.62
C GLY A 72 -5.13 10.78 9.06
N THR A 73 -6.18 10.33 8.39
CA THR A 73 -7.59 10.65 8.69
C THR A 73 -8.44 9.38 8.79
N VAL A 74 -7.84 8.27 9.22
CA VAL A 74 -8.52 6.99 9.41
C VAL A 74 -9.40 7.02 10.66
N ALA A 75 -9.01 7.74 11.71
CA ALA A 75 -9.78 7.83 12.95
C ALA A 75 -11.14 8.52 12.77
N GLU A 76 -11.27 9.37 11.76
CA GLU A 76 -12.57 9.95 11.37
C GLU A 76 -13.56 8.88 10.87
N LEU A 77 -13.05 7.76 10.33
CA LEU A 77 -13.86 6.67 9.80
C LEU A 77 -14.06 5.55 10.83
N LEU A 78 -12.98 5.07 11.42
CA LEU A 78 -13.02 3.89 12.29
C LEU A 78 -13.13 4.25 13.77
N GLY A 79 -12.83 5.48 14.16
CA GLY A 79 -12.96 5.96 15.54
C GLY A 79 -11.63 6.15 16.29
N PRO A 80 -11.71 6.47 17.59
CA PRO A 80 -10.57 6.91 18.40
C PRO A 80 -9.40 5.92 18.49
N GLN A 81 -9.64 4.62 18.31
CA GLN A 81 -8.61 3.59 18.32
C GLN A 81 -7.57 3.76 17.21
N GLU A 82 -7.92 4.45 16.12
CA GLU A 82 -7.01 4.73 15.01
C GLU A 82 -6.24 6.06 15.16
N VAL A 83 -6.40 6.78 16.28
CA VAL A 83 -5.69 8.06 16.51
C VAL A 83 -4.16 7.86 16.48
N LYS A 84 -3.65 6.78 17.09
CA LYS A 84 -2.21 6.47 17.04
C LYS A 84 -1.70 6.29 15.60
N ARG A 85 -2.50 5.63 14.74
CA ARG A 85 -2.20 5.47 13.32
C ARG A 85 -2.14 6.82 12.62
N ASP A 86 -3.12 7.67 12.84
CA ASP A 86 -3.19 8.99 12.20
C ASP A 86 -2.02 9.89 12.62
N VAL A 87 -1.65 9.87 13.90
CA VAL A 87 -0.45 10.57 14.39
C VAL A 87 0.80 9.99 13.73
N GLY A 88 0.94 8.66 13.72
CA GLY A 88 2.05 7.95 13.06
C GLY A 88 2.19 8.35 11.59
N THR A 89 1.11 8.26 10.79
CA THR A 89 1.08 8.71 9.40
C THR A 89 1.61 10.13 9.28
N ARG A 90 1.09 11.07 10.09
CA ARG A 90 1.46 12.48 10.01
C ARG A 90 2.92 12.71 10.40
N LEU A 91 3.53 11.92 11.27
CA LEU A 91 4.97 11.99 11.56
C LEU A 91 5.79 11.66 10.30
N PHE A 92 5.39 10.63 9.55
CA PHE A 92 6.09 10.18 8.33
C PHE A 92 5.68 10.92 7.04
N ARG A 93 4.82 11.95 7.11
CA ARG A 93 4.44 12.73 5.92
C ARG A 93 5.61 13.54 5.36
N PHE A 94 5.75 13.48 4.04
CA PHE A 94 6.64 14.37 3.31
C PHE A 94 6.15 15.82 3.41
N ARG A 95 7.05 16.74 3.75
CA ARG A 95 6.77 18.18 3.90
C ARG A 95 7.63 19.07 3.02
N GLY A 96 8.41 18.48 2.12
CA GLY A 96 9.28 19.22 1.21
C GLY A 96 8.54 19.77 -0.02
N ASN A 97 9.32 20.32 -0.95
CA ASN A 97 8.78 20.79 -2.22
C ASN A 97 8.36 19.60 -3.10
N LEU A 98 7.06 19.46 -3.32
CA LEU A 98 6.49 18.32 -4.05
C LEU A 98 6.90 18.28 -5.53
N ASN A 99 7.09 19.42 -6.18
CA ASN A 99 7.60 19.44 -7.57
C ASN A 99 9.02 18.89 -7.62
N LYS A 100 9.87 19.37 -6.71
CA LYS A 100 11.26 18.89 -6.63
C LYS A 100 11.30 17.39 -6.35
N GLU A 101 10.43 16.92 -5.46
CA GLU A 101 10.31 15.50 -5.15
C GLU A 101 9.90 14.67 -6.38
N LEU A 102 8.83 15.08 -7.07
CA LEU A 102 8.31 14.39 -8.25
C LEU A 102 9.31 14.37 -9.41
N LEU A 103 10.21 15.35 -9.50
CA LEU A 103 11.28 15.37 -10.51
C LEU A 103 12.33 14.27 -10.31
N HIS A 104 12.51 13.72 -9.10
CA HIS A 104 13.41 12.57 -8.89
C HIS A 104 12.86 11.27 -9.50
N TYR A 105 11.55 11.17 -9.70
CA TYR A 105 10.92 10.02 -10.32
C TYR A 105 10.96 10.10 -11.85
N HIS A 106 10.69 11.29 -12.39
CA HIS A 106 10.69 11.54 -13.83
C HIS A 106 10.74 13.06 -14.11
N PRO A 107 11.40 13.54 -15.18
CA PRO A 107 11.39 14.97 -15.56
C PRO A 107 9.99 15.57 -15.78
N ARG A 108 9.02 14.72 -16.14
CA ARG A 108 7.59 15.06 -16.30
C ARG A 108 6.71 14.65 -15.11
N GLY A 109 7.31 14.19 -14.02
CA GLY A 109 6.60 13.67 -12.84
C GLY A 109 5.53 14.62 -12.29
N PRO A 110 5.83 15.92 -12.09
CA PRO A 110 4.82 16.89 -11.65
C PRO A 110 3.58 16.97 -12.54
N GLN A 111 3.76 16.93 -13.86
CA GLN A 111 2.66 17.03 -14.83
C GLN A 111 1.82 15.75 -14.84
N ILE A 112 2.49 14.60 -14.86
CA ILE A 112 1.87 13.27 -14.86
C ILE A 112 0.99 13.08 -13.61
N VAL A 113 1.55 13.32 -12.43
CA VAL A 113 0.84 13.10 -11.15
C VAL A 113 -0.32 14.07 -10.99
N ARG A 114 -0.16 15.34 -11.41
CA ARG A 114 -1.27 16.30 -11.38
C ARG A 114 -2.42 15.89 -12.29
N ALA A 115 -2.13 15.52 -13.54
CA ALA A 115 -3.16 15.08 -14.48
C ALA A 115 -3.92 13.87 -13.92
N PHE A 116 -3.20 12.89 -13.37
CA PHE A 116 -3.80 11.72 -12.71
C PHE A 116 -4.73 12.10 -11.54
N VAL A 117 -4.28 12.99 -10.65
CA VAL A 117 -5.10 13.47 -9.52
C VAL A 117 -6.31 14.28 -9.99
N GLU A 118 -6.15 15.10 -11.03
CA GLU A 118 -7.26 15.84 -11.64
C GLU A 118 -8.32 14.90 -12.23
N GLY A 119 -7.90 13.78 -12.83
CA GLY A 119 -8.78 12.72 -13.30
C GLY A 119 -9.59 12.08 -12.18
N ILE A 120 -8.92 11.67 -11.09
CA ILE A 120 -9.59 11.13 -9.89
C ILE A 120 -10.62 12.13 -9.37
N ASN A 121 -10.21 13.39 -9.21
CA ASN A 121 -11.07 14.44 -8.66
C ASN A 121 -12.26 14.77 -9.56
N ALA A 122 -12.11 14.63 -10.87
CA ALA A 122 -13.22 14.81 -11.80
C ALA A 122 -14.31 13.75 -11.59
N TYR A 123 -13.93 12.47 -11.46
CA TYR A 123 -14.89 11.42 -11.14
C TYR A 123 -15.53 11.61 -9.76
N ILE A 124 -14.74 11.99 -8.74
CA ILE A 124 -15.26 12.32 -7.41
C ILE A 124 -16.31 13.44 -7.49
N ALA A 125 -16.02 14.52 -8.22
CA ALA A 125 -16.96 15.63 -8.39
C ALA A 125 -18.23 15.22 -9.15
N GLU A 126 -18.15 14.24 -10.04
CA GLU A 126 -19.29 13.70 -10.77
C GLU A 126 -20.16 12.81 -9.89
N ILE A 127 -19.59 11.83 -9.20
CA ILE A 127 -20.35 10.89 -8.37
C ILE A 127 -20.99 11.57 -7.16
N LEU A 128 -20.39 12.65 -6.64
CA LEU A 128 -20.97 13.46 -5.57
C LEU A 128 -22.24 14.22 -6.00
N LYS A 129 -22.51 14.37 -7.31
CA LYS A 129 -23.79 14.92 -7.81
C LYS A 129 -24.91 13.89 -7.80
N THR A 130 -24.57 12.59 -7.75
CA THR A 130 -25.51 11.48 -7.67
C THR A 130 -25.13 10.53 -6.51
N PRO A 131 -25.21 10.99 -5.24
CA PRO A 131 -24.74 10.20 -4.09
C PRO A 131 -25.42 8.83 -3.94
N GLU A 132 -26.61 8.65 -4.51
CA GLU A 132 -27.33 7.38 -4.58
C GLU A 132 -26.57 6.29 -5.37
N ASN A 133 -25.69 6.70 -6.29
CA ASN A 133 -24.85 5.81 -7.10
C ASN A 133 -23.49 5.51 -6.45
N LEU A 134 -23.20 6.08 -5.27
CA LEU A 134 -21.96 5.74 -4.57
C LEU A 134 -21.89 4.23 -4.29
N PRO A 135 -20.67 3.63 -4.36
CA PRO A 135 -20.46 2.25 -3.96
C PRO A 135 -21.04 1.97 -2.56
N PHE A 136 -21.54 0.76 -2.36
CA PHE A 136 -22.32 0.42 -1.17
C PHE A 136 -21.57 0.68 0.14
N GLU A 137 -20.24 0.55 0.14
CA GLU A 137 -19.36 0.79 1.29
C GLU A 137 -19.52 2.20 1.84
N PHE A 138 -19.67 3.20 0.97
CA PHE A 138 -19.90 4.59 1.38
C PHE A 138 -21.24 4.77 2.10
N ARG A 139 -22.28 4.02 1.69
CA ARG A 139 -23.60 4.05 2.33
C ARG A 139 -23.59 3.34 3.68
N VAL A 140 -22.92 2.20 3.78
CA VAL A 140 -22.81 1.42 5.03
C VAL A 140 -22.01 2.18 6.09
N LEU A 141 -20.98 2.90 5.67
CA LEU A 141 -20.07 3.64 6.56
C LEU A 141 -20.46 5.11 6.74
N ASP A 142 -21.62 5.53 6.21
CA ASP A 142 -22.10 6.93 6.21
C ASP A 142 -21.00 7.95 5.87
N MET A 143 -20.30 7.71 4.77
CA MET A 143 -19.17 8.53 4.36
C MET A 143 -19.23 8.94 2.89
N LYS A 144 -18.41 9.93 2.54
CA LYS A 144 -18.24 10.41 1.16
C LYS A 144 -16.75 10.41 0.77
N PRO A 145 -16.42 10.21 -0.52
CA PRO A 145 -15.03 10.29 -0.98
C PRO A 145 -14.50 11.71 -0.83
N GLY A 146 -13.24 11.84 -0.41
CA GLY A 146 -12.53 13.12 -0.34
C GLY A 146 -11.67 13.35 -1.58
N PHE A 147 -11.46 14.63 -1.94
CA PHE A 147 -10.57 14.98 -3.05
C PHE A 147 -9.13 14.56 -2.79
N TRP A 148 -8.48 14.10 -3.84
CA TRP A 148 -7.08 13.74 -3.89
C TRP A 148 -6.20 14.96 -4.15
N THR A 149 -4.98 14.87 -3.63
CA THR A 149 -3.93 15.84 -3.84
C THR A 149 -2.65 15.09 -4.25
N PRO A 150 -1.71 15.72 -4.97
CA PRO A 150 -0.49 15.04 -5.40
C PRO A 150 0.38 14.47 -4.25
N ASP A 151 0.24 14.97 -3.01
CA ASP A 151 0.93 14.41 -1.85
C ASP A 151 0.39 13.03 -1.43
N VAL A 152 -0.87 12.71 -1.74
CA VAL A 152 -1.45 11.37 -1.51
C VAL A 152 -0.72 10.33 -2.37
N VAL A 153 -0.41 10.68 -3.62
CA VAL A 153 0.25 9.78 -4.59
C VAL A 153 1.67 9.41 -4.14
N ILE A 154 2.42 10.37 -3.58
CA ILE A 154 3.79 10.11 -3.11
C ILE A 154 3.83 9.54 -1.68
N SER A 155 2.68 9.27 -1.05
CA SER A 155 2.64 8.79 0.31
C SER A 155 3.46 7.52 0.49
N ARG A 156 4.35 7.53 1.49
CA ARG A 156 5.27 6.41 1.77
C ARG A 156 4.64 5.30 2.61
N HIS A 157 3.33 5.31 2.81
CA HIS A 157 2.63 4.30 3.61
C HIS A 157 2.76 2.87 3.05
N GLN A 158 3.00 2.72 1.74
CA GLN A 158 3.30 1.44 1.09
C GLN A 158 4.79 1.25 0.76
N GLY A 159 5.69 2.11 1.24
CA GLY A 159 7.12 1.99 0.98
C GLY A 159 7.75 0.77 1.65
N LEU A 160 8.84 0.26 1.04
CA LEU A 160 9.69 -0.77 1.64
C LEU A 160 10.48 -0.16 2.80
N LEU A 161 10.02 -0.39 4.02
CA LEU A 161 10.68 0.00 5.28
C LEU A 161 10.80 -1.28 6.12
N GLY A 162 12.00 -1.80 6.31
CA GLY A 162 12.21 -3.16 6.81
C GLY A 162 13.06 -3.29 8.07
N ASN A 163 13.91 -2.32 8.39
CA ASN A 163 14.97 -2.49 9.39
C ASN A 163 14.68 -1.85 10.76
N VAL A 164 13.69 -0.98 10.91
CA VAL A 164 13.52 -0.20 12.16
C VAL A 164 13.24 -1.07 13.39
N ARG A 165 12.51 -2.19 13.22
CA ARG A 165 12.24 -3.15 14.30
C ARG A 165 13.52 -3.88 14.69
N ASP A 166 14.29 -4.30 13.69
CA ASP A 166 15.55 -5.00 13.88
C ASP A 166 16.57 -4.09 14.55
N GLU A 167 16.71 -2.85 14.11
CA GLU A 167 17.61 -1.85 14.72
C GLU A 167 17.28 -1.59 16.19
N LEU A 168 16.00 -1.41 16.54
CA LEU A 168 15.60 -1.24 17.93
C LEU A 168 15.87 -2.51 18.75
N ASN A 169 15.60 -3.69 18.18
CA ASN A 169 15.85 -4.96 18.85
C ASN A 169 17.34 -5.21 19.04
N TYR A 170 18.20 -4.88 18.08
CA TYR A 170 19.65 -4.94 18.23
C TYR A 170 20.12 -4.01 19.34
N GLY A 171 19.64 -2.76 19.40
CA GLY A 171 19.96 -1.85 20.50
C GLY A 171 19.56 -2.41 21.88
N ARG A 172 18.37 -3.00 21.98
CA ARG A 172 17.89 -3.68 23.21
C ARG A 172 18.77 -4.86 23.57
N LEU A 173 19.17 -5.68 22.60
CA LEU A 173 20.06 -6.82 22.82
C LEU A 173 21.45 -6.35 23.27
N VAL A 174 22.04 -5.32 22.65
CA VAL A 174 23.31 -4.75 23.12
C VAL A 174 23.20 -4.32 24.58
N LYS A 175 22.10 -3.69 25.00
CA LYS A 175 21.89 -3.30 26.40
C LYS A 175 21.77 -4.51 27.36
N LEU A 176 21.15 -5.60 26.93
CA LEU A 176 20.90 -6.77 27.78
C LEU A 176 22.11 -7.72 27.88
N ILE A 177 22.79 -7.96 26.76
CA ILE A 177 23.80 -9.01 26.63
C ILE A 177 25.18 -8.51 26.19
N GLY A 178 25.30 -7.21 25.89
CA GLY A 178 26.54 -6.62 25.37
C GLY A 178 26.73 -6.83 23.86
N PRO A 179 27.54 -5.97 23.22
CA PRO A 179 27.75 -6.02 21.77
C PRO A 179 28.52 -7.27 21.32
N GLU A 180 29.44 -7.79 22.13
CA GLU A 180 30.20 -9.01 21.83
C GLU A 180 29.29 -10.23 21.73
N LYS A 181 28.40 -10.40 22.71
CA LYS A 181 27.46 -11.52 22.72
C LYS A 181 26.45 -11.42 21.58
N LEU A 182 26.01 -10.21 21.23
CA LEU A 182 25.16 -10.01 20.05
C LEU A 182 25.87 -10.42 18.76
N ARG A 183 27.16 -10.12 18.59
CA ARG A 183 27.94 -10.57 17.41
C ARG A 183 28.08 -12.09 17.32
N GLU A 184 28.13 -12.79 18.45
CA GLU A 184 28.15 -14.26 18.46
C GLU A 184 26.81 -14.86 18.03
N LEU A 185 25.69 -14.23 18.40
CA LEU A 185 24.34 -14.75 18.17
C LEU A 185 23.72 -14.30 16.85
N SER A 186 24.12 -13.14 16.34
CA SER A 186 23.55 -12.52 15.15
C SER A 186 24.57 -12.45 14.04
N TRP A 187 24.14 -12.81 12.84
CA TRP A 187 24.99 -12.81 11.67
C TRP A 187 24.81 -11.51 10.85
N PHE A 188 25.80 -10.63 10.89
CA PHE A 188 25.80 -9.35 10.17
C PHE A 188 26.66 -9.42 8.89
N HIS A 189 26.07 -9.77 7.74
CA HIS A 189 26.80 -9.77 6.46
C HIS A 189 27.06 -8.35 5.93
N PRO A 190 28.22 -8.07 5.29
CA PRO A 190 29.41 -8.93 5.12
C PRO A 190 30.49 -8.70 6.22
N THR A 191 31.12 -9.79 6.68
CA THR A 191 31.89 -9.89 7.94
C THR A 191 33.43 -9.76 7.84
N THR A 192 34.01 -8.94 6.95
CA THR A 192 35.49 -8.85 6.88
C THR A 192 36.12 -7.48 6.58
N LYS A 193 35.35 -6.39 6.49
CA LYS A 193 35.84 -5.04 6.10
C LYS A 193 34.99 -3.92 6.74
N PRO A 194 35.31 -2.60 6.58
CA PRO A 194 34.78 -1.42 7.33
C PRO A 194 33.25 -1.19 7.38
N THR A 195 32.47 -2.17 6.98
CA THR A 195 31.01 -2.22 6.93
C THR A 195 30.40 -3.03 8.08
N GLU A 196 31.19 -3.47 9.07
CA GLU A 196 30.61 -4.04 10.29
C GLU A 196 29.76 -2.99 11.03
N PRO A 197 28.55 -3.35 11.48
CA PRO A 197 27.72 -2.42 12.23
C PRO A 197 28.40 -2.04 13.54
N ASP A 198 28.52 -0.74 13.78
CA ASP A 198 28.90 -0.23 15.10
C ASP A 198 27.75 -0.51 16.07
N LEU A 199 28.02 -1.38 17.04
CA LEU A 199 27.05 -1.78 18.06
C LEU A 199 27.16 -0.92 19.34
N THR A 200 27.95 0.15 19.31
CA THR A 200 28.06 1.07 20.45
C THR A 200 26.76 1.81 20.66
N LEU A 201 26.23 1.80 21.89
CA LEU A 201 25.05 2.60 22.22
C LEU A 201 25.45 4.05 22.49
N HIS A 202 25.05 4.97 21.60
CA HIS A 202 25.21 6.41 21.78
C HIS A 202 24.02 7.09 22.50
N VAL A 203 23.09 6.29 23.00
CA VAL A 203 21.88 6.71 23.72
C VAL A 203 21.78 5.99 25.05
N ASN A 204 20.95 6.49 25.96
CA ASN A 204 20.66 5.77 27.19
C ASN A 204 19.92 4.45 26.88
N GLY A 205 20.59 3.32 27.06
CA GLY A 205 20.04 1.99 26.76
C GLY A 205 18.75 1.64 27.52
N ASP A 206 18.49 2.24 28.69
CA ASP A 206 17.24 2.01 29.43
C ASP A 206 16.03 2.60 28.69
N GLN A 207 16.23 3.66 27.90
CA GLN A 207 15.16 4.28 27.12
C GLN A 207 14.71 3.41 25.94
N LEU A 208 15.52 2.44 25.50
CA LEU A 208 15.20 1.56 24.37
C LEU A 208 14.00 0.65 24.65
N PHE A 209 13.62 0.45 25.92
CA PHE A 209 12.48 -0.38 26.31
C PHE A 209 11.15 0.37 26.37
N GLN A 210 11.17 1.68 26.15
CA GLN A 210 9.95 2.46 25.94
C GLN A 210 9.23 2.00 24.67
N PRO A 211 7.92 2.29 24.53
CA PRO A 211 7.12 2.01 23.33
C PRO A 211 7.51 2.92 22.14
N ILE A 212 8.79 2.93 21.75
CA ILE A 212 9.37 3.82 20.74
C ILE A 212 8.67 3.68 19.38
N LEU A 213 8.31 2.44 19.00
CA LEU A 213 7.70 2.15 17.72
C LEU A 213 6.17 2.15 17.75
N ASP A 214 5.51 2.47 18.86
CA ASP A 214 4.03 2.37 18.97
C ASP A 214 3.29 3.06 17.81
N LEU A 215 3.70 4.29 17.48
CA LEU A 215 3.09 5.07 16.40
C LEU A 215 3.48 4.52 15.01
N TYR A 216 4.70 3.99 14.86
CA TYR A 216 5.14 3.34 13.63
C TYR A 216 4.35 2.04 13.40
N GLU A 217 4.17 1.21 14.43
CA GLU A 217 3.41 -0.02 14.36
C GLU A 217 1.94 0.25 14.05
N ALA A 218 1.32 1.18 14.79
CA ALA A 218 -0.07 1.58 14.55
C ALA A 218 -0.26 2.06 13.10
N PHE A 219 0.69 2.81 12.56
CA PHE A 219 0.69 3.24 11.16
C PHE A 219 0.81 2.07 10.15
N ARG A 220 1.64 1.06 10.44
CA ARG A 220 2.00 -0.01 9.50
C ARG A 220 1.04 -1.21 9.49
N LEU A 221 0.30 -1.43 10.57
CA LEU A 221 -0.60 -2.58 10.66
C LEU A 221 -1.74 -2.47 9.63
N PRO A 222 -2.25 -3.59 9.08
CA PRO A 222 -3.45 -3.57 8.25
C PRO A 222 -4.63 -2.92 8.96
N LEU A 223 -5.52 -2.28 8.19
CA LEU A 223 -6.78 -1.78 8.74
C LEU A 223 -7.69 -2.95 9.12
N LYS A 224 -8.35 -2.83 10.26
CA LYS A 224 -9.37 -3.77 10.70
C LYS A 224 -10.70 -3.04 10.77
N PHE A 225 -11.63 -3.45 9.90
CA PHE A 225 -13.03 -3.01 10.00
C PHE A 225 -13.70 -3.91 11.04
N GLN A 226 -13.67 -3.46 12.29
CA GLN A 226 -14.48 -4.05 13.34
C GLN A 226 -15.85 -3.36 13.31
N GLY A 227 -16.93 -4.12 13.55
CA GLY A 227 -18.22 -3.50 13.86
C GLY A 227 -18.10 -2.62 15.10
N GLN A 228 -19.11 -1.80 15.40
CA GLN A 228 -19.16 -1.14 16.71
C GLN A 228 -18.92 -2.19 17.79
N ALA A 229 -17.96 -1.92 18.67
CA ALA A 229 -17.69 -2.78 19.82
C ALA A 229 -19.02 -3.01 20.52
N THR A 230 -19.44 -4.27 20.55
CA THR A 230 -20.58 -4.65 21.36
C THR A 230 -20.15 -4.52 22.82
N LYS A 231 -21.12 -4.34 23.72
CA LYS A 231 -20.83 -4.40 25.16
C LYS A 231 -20.10 -5.69 25.56
N ALA A 232 -20.31 -6.78 24.82
CA ALA A 232 -19.59 -8.04 25.00
C ALA A 232 -18.10 -7.93 24.63
N ASP A 233 -17.74 -7.17 23.59
CA ASP A 233 -16.34 -6.93 23.23
C ASP A 233 -15.62 -6.05 24.28
N GLU A 234 -16.35 -5.10 24.89
CA GLU A 234 -15.85 -4.29 26.00
C GLU A 234 -15.67 -5.11 27.28
N ASP A 235 -16.65 -5.97 27.61
CA ASP A 235 -16.60 -6.88 28.76
C ASP A 235 -15.49 -7.93 28.58
N GLU A 236 -15.25 -8.42 27.36
CA GLU A 236 -14.17 -9.35 27.04
C GLU A 236 -12.79 -8.66 27.09
N ALA A 237 -12.66 -7.44 26.57
CA ALA A 237 -11.44 -6.65 26.69
C ALA A 237 -11.10 -6.30 28.15
N ALA A 238 -12.12 -6.03 28.98
CA ALA A 238 -11.97 -5.85 30.42
C ALA A 238 -11.55 -7.14 31.13
N PHE A 239 -12.05 -8.30 30.68
CA PHE A 239 -11.65 -9.61 31.18
C PHE A 239 -10.22 -10.01 30.76
N MET A 240 -9.78 -9.62 29.56
CA MET A 240 -8.44 -9.89 29.04
C MET A 240 -7.35 -8.95 29.62
N GLY A 241 -7.72 -7.96 30.44
CA GLY A 241 -6.82 -7.01 31.10
C GLY A 241 -5.90 -7.56 32.19
N THR A 242 -5.73 -8.87 32.33
CA THR A 242 -4.77 -9.46 33.29
C THR A 242 -3.42 -9.77 32.63
N PRO A 243 -2.27 -9.52 33.28
CA PRO A 243 -0.96 -9.72 32.65
C PRO A 243 -0.69 -11.22 32.46
N ASN A 244 -0.40 -11.57 31.21
CA ASN A 244 0.46 -12.68 30.80
C ASN A 244 0.11 -14.08 31.38
N ARG A 245 -0.79 -14.81 30.72
CA ARG A 245 -0.77 -16.28 30.78
C ARG A 245 0.14 -16.81 29.67
N PRO A 246 1.15 -17.65 29.97
CA PRO A 246 1.91 -18.31 28.93
C PRO A 246 0.95 -19.22 28.15
N GLY A 247 0.87 -19.02 26.83
CA GLY A 247 0.14 -19.92 25.94
C GLY A 247 0.67 -21.36 26.05
N PRO A 248 -0.15 -22.37 25.70
CA PRO A 248 0.24 -23.76 25.84
C PRO A 248 1.50 -24.05 25.03
N SER A 249 2.45 -24.74 25.66
CA SER A 249 3.72 -25.14 25.09
C SER A 249 3.52 -25.83 23.74
N LEU A 250 4.00 -25.22 22.66
CA LEU A 250 4.19 -25.90 21.39
C LEU A 250 5.34 -26.90 21.57
N THR A 251 4.99 -28.19 21.70
CA THR A 251 5.99 -29.26 21.57
C THR A 251 6.58 -29.23 20.16
N PRO A 252 7.90 -29.36 19.98
CA PRO A 252 8.50 -29.34 18.65
C PRO A 252 8.09 -30.58 17.86
N SER A 253 7.60 -30.36 16.64
CA SER A 253 7.39 -31.41 15.65
C SER A 253 8.76 -31.98 15.20
N PRO A 254 8.90 -33.31 15.01
CA PRO A 254 10.19 -33.90 14.69
C PRO A 254 10.65 -33.53 13.27
N SER A 255 11.90 -33.06 13.16
CA SER A 255 12.57 -32.73 11.90
C SER A 255 12.64 -33.94 10.95
N PRO A 256 12.47 -33.76 9.62
CA PRO A 256 12.66 -34.84 8.67
C PRO A 256 14.14 -35.22 8.59
N LYS A 257 14.42 -36.52 8.68
CA LYS A 257 15.75 -37.11 8.54
C LYS A 257 16.36 -36.80 7.17
N THR A 258 17.62 -36.41 7.18
CA THR A 258 18.52 -36.34 6.04
C THR A 258 18.57 -37.67 5.28
N GLY A 259 18.13 -37.66 4.02
CA GLY A 259 18.39 -38.72 3.03
C GLY A 259 19.20 -38.15 1.87
N ARG A 260 20.49 -38.49 1.81
CA ARG A 260 21.32 -38.35 0.59
C ARG A 260 20.77 -39.31 -0.47
N GLY A 261 20.48 -38.80 -1.67
CA GLY A 261 20.06 -39.60 -2.81
C GLY A 261 20.32 -38.85 -4.12
N GLU A 262 21.50 -39.11 -4.67
CA GLU A 262 21.90 -39.21 -6.08
C GLU A 262 21.38 -38.19 -7.12
N SER A 263 22.36 -37.52 -7.73
CA SER A 263 22.27 -36.62 -8.88
C SER A 263 22.23 -37.38 -10.22
N HIS A 264 21.30 -37.03 -11.11
CA HIS A 264 21.47 -37.20 -12.56
C HIS A 264 21.05 -35.93 -13.33
N PRO A 265 21.69 -35.64 -14.47
CA PRO A 265 21.76 -34.29 -15.02
C PRO A 265 20.69 -34.03 -16.07
N GLY A 266 19.84 -33.02 -15.84
CA GLY A 266 18.89 -32.48 -16.81
C GLY A 266 19.28 -31.06 -17.18
N THR A 267 19.77 -30.89 -18.41
CA THR A 267 20.13 -29.64 -19.06
C THR A 267 18.94 -28.68 -19.12
N LEU A 268 19.02 -27.54 -18.43
CA LEU A 268 18.09 -26.42 -18.59
C LEU A 268 18.80 -25.28 -19.33
N HIS A 269 18.34 -25.03 -20.55
CA HIS A 269 18.72 -23.85 -21.34
C HIS A 269 18.14 -22.58 -20.69
N PRO A 270 18.92 -21.48 -20.56
CA PRO A 270 18.39 -20.20 -20.11
C PRO A 270 17.64 -19.48 -21.24
N LEU A 271 16.40 -19.07 -20.98
CA LEU A 271 15.65 -18.13 -21.82
C LEU A 271 16.20 -16.70 -21.61
N PRO A 272 16.44 -15.92 -22.67
CA PRO A 272 17.03 -14.59 -22.56
C PRO A 272 16.02 -13.55 -22.06
N PHE A 273 16.42 -12.86 -21.00
CA PHE A 273 15.73 -11.73 -20.37
C PHE A 273 16.20 -10.42 -21.02
N TRP A 274 15.23 -9.59 -21.39
CA TRP A 274 15.30 -8.32 -22.11
C TRP A 274 16.54 -7.43 -21.87
N GLU A 275 17.34 -7.24 -22.91
CA GLU A 275 18.37 -6.20 -23.00
C GLU A 275 17.81 -4.88 -23.55
N ARG A 276 18.12 -3.82 -22.81
CA ARG A 276 18.36 -2.41 -23.20
C ARG A 276 18.12 -2.02 -24.67
N GLY A 277 17.14 -1.14 -24.87
CA GLY A 277 17.14 -0.13 -25.94
C GLY A 277 17.24 1.27 -25.34
N ARG A 278 18.46 1.80 -25.19
CA ARG A 278 18.72 3.24 -25.08
C ARG A 278 19.42 3.66 -26.38
N GLY A 279 18.75 4.48 -27.17
CA GLY A 279 19.43 5.44 -28.06
C GLY A 279 19.95 6.62 -27.26
#